data_AF-A0A554VDD3-F1
#
_entry.id   AF-A0A554VDD3-F1
#
_cell.length_a   1.000
_cell.length_b   1.000
_cell.length_c   1.000
_cell.angle_alpha   90.00
_cell.angle_beta   90.00
_cell.angle_gamma   90.00
#
_symmetry.space_group_name_H-M   'P 1'
#
loop_
_entity.id
_entity.type
_entity.pdbx_description
1 polymer ?
#
loop_
_entity_poly.entity_id
_entity_poly.type
_entity_poly.pdbx_seq_one_letter_code
_entity_poly.pdbx_strand_id
1 'polypeptide(L)'
;MSITNLISRQIKYHFIIVIFLVPVLLTAQNSKLQKQLYEAISKSEYLEVKKLIKQGANPNIPDRNRETALSLLVKKPIDEALPNIDFILKNGGTDINNKALHKAVQLGKIPLIDFLLENGSEINPKKDSHHPLLSATKDLQVFKHLVSKGANIHKCPIYSLFHIIQGDISLLKYALSIGLNTNGAEDDYGRPIVHIVSFEKLEILLQYGAKVDIPLKSQYNRTLLHRAAFEDNPKRVRLLLKYGANKNAKDSFGYIPFQYAGEETKKLLQL
;
A
#
# COMPACT_ATOMS: atom_id res chain seq x y z
N MET A 1 35.73 30.12 -55.64
CA MET A 1 34.89 30.02 -54.42
C MET A 1 35.65 30.73 -53.30
N SER A 2 35.13 31.85 -52.78
CA SER A 2 35.85 32.67 -51.79
C SER A 2 36.08 31.90 -50.48
N ILE A 3 37.26 32.07 -49.87
CA ILE A 3 37.63 31.50 -48.56
C ILE A 3 36.58 31.85 -47.49
N THR A 4 35.98 33.05 -47.56
CA THR A 4 34.91 33.47 -46.64
C THR A 4 33.63 32.64 -46.74
N ASN A 5 33.28 32.18 -47.94
CA ASN A 5 32.12 31.31 -48.15
C ASN A 5 32.36 29.89 -47.63
N LEU A 6 33.59 29.39 -47.68
CA LEU A 6 33.94 28.07 -47.15
C LEU A 6 33.88 28.07 -45.61
N ILE A 7 34.45 29.10 -44.97
CA ILE A 7 34.45 29.27 -43.51
C ILE A 7 33.01 29.44 -42.98
N SER A 8 32.19 30.27 -43.63
CA SER A 8 30.77 30.46 -43.27
C SER A 8 29.97 29.15 -43.33
N ARG A 9 30.17 28.34 -44.39
CA ARG A 9 29.54 27.03 -44.52
C ARG A 9 29.98 26.09 -43.40
N GLN A 10 31.28 26.04 -43.11
CA GLN A 10 31.85 25.15 -42.09
C GLN A 10 31.37 25.50 -40.68
N ILE A 11 31.25 26.81 -40.36
CA ILE A 11 30.66 27.29 -39.10
C ILE A 11 29.17 26.90 -39.03
N LYS A 12 28.39 27.09 -40.10
CA LYS A 12 26.98 26.67 -40.15
C LYS A 12 26.81 25.16 -39.94
N TYR A 13 27.64 24.34 -40.59
CA TYR A 13 27.63 22.89 -40.41
C TYR A 13 28.02 22.49 -38.98
N HIS A 14 29.06 23.11 -38.41
CA HIS A 14 29.47 22.86 -37.02
C HIS A 14 28.37 23.27 -36.02
N PHE A 15 27.71 24.40 -36.25
CA PHE A 15 26.60 24.88 -35.42
C PHE A 15 25.37 23.96 -35.49
N ILE A 16 25.03 23.45 -36.68
CA ILE A 16 23.96 22.45 -36.85
C ILE A 16 24.31 21.13 -36.14
N ILE A 17 25.55 20.66 -36.24
CA ILE A 17 26.01 19.44 -35.55
C ILE A 17 25.91 19.60 -34.04
N VAL A 18 26.41 20.71 -33.49
CA VAL A 18 26.44 20.95 -32.04
C VAL A 18 25.03 21.14 -31.45
N ILE A 19 24.12 21.83 -32.14
CA ILE A 19 22.78 22.13 -31.58
C ILE A 19 21.78 21.00 -31.82
N PHE A 20 21.80 20.35 -32.99
CA PHE A 20 20.78 19.36 -33.32
C PHE A 20 21.26 17.92 -33.18
N LEU A 21 22.49 17.61 -33.60
CA LEU A 21 22.99 16.23 -33.57
C LEU A 21 23.50 15.82 -32.18
N VAL A 22 24.20 16.69 -31.46
CA VAL A 22 24.74 16.33 -30.13
C VAL A 22 23.63 15.95 -29.14
N PRO A 23 22.51 16.68 -28.97
CA PRO A 23 21.44 16.24 -28.07
C PRO A 23 20.74 14.95 -28.51
N VAL A 24 20.57 14.74 -29.81
CA VAL A 24 19.98 13.50 -30.36
C VAL A 24 20.90 12.30 -30.11
N LEU A 25 22.22 12.47 -30.30
CA LEU A 25 23.19 11.43 -29.97
C LEU A 25 23.27 11.17 -28.46
N LEU A 26 23.23 12.23 -27.63
CA LEU A 26 23.25 12.12 -26.18
C LEU A 26 22.01 11.35 -25.67
N THR A 27 20.83 11.67 -26.20
CA THR A 27 19.58 10.98 -25.86
C THR A 27 19.57 9.52 -26.34
N ALA A 28 20.06 9.25 -27.56
CA ALA A 28 20.21 7.89 -28.07
C ALA A 28 21.21 7.06 -27.23
N GLN A 29 22.36 7.64 -26.87
CA GLN A 29 23.36 7.01 -26.02
C GLN A 29 22.81 6.71 -24.63
N ASN A 30 22.10 7.65 -24.02
CA ASN A 30 21.45 7.46 -22.71
C ASN A 30 20.38 6.36 -22.78
N SER A 31 19.61 6.27 -23.87
CA SER A 31 18.63 5.20 -24.05
C SER A 31 19.28 3.81 -24.18
N LYS A 32 20.43 3.73 -24.85
CA LYS A 32 21.21 2.50 -24.99
C LYS A 32 21.81 2.06 -23.66
N LEU A 33 22.45 2.99 -22.94
CA LEU A 33 22.99 2.76 -21.59
C LEU A 33 21.91 2.27 -20.64
N GLN A 34 20.71 2.86 -20.68
CA GLN A 34 19.60 2.44 -19.84
C GLN A 34 19.16 1.01 -20.14
N LYS A 35 19.05 0.64 -21.42
CA LYS A 35 18.70 -0.72 -21.82
C LYS A 35 19.77 -1.73 -21.36
N GLN A 36 21.05 -1.40 -21.54
CA GLN A 36 22.16 -2.23 -21.09
C GLN A 36 22.17 -2.41 -19.58
N LEU A 37 21.86 -1.36 -18.81
CA LEU A 37 21.78 -1.44 -17.35
C LEU A 37 20.74 -2.47 -16.91
N TYR A 38 19.55 -2.41 -17.50
CA TYR A 38 18.48 -3.36 -17.18
C TYR A 38 18.78 -4.79 -17.62
N GLU A 39 19.47 -4.98 -18.74
CA GLU A 39 19.93 -6.29 -19.18
C GLU A 39 20.96 -6.88 -18.20
N ALA A 40 21.95 -6.08 -17.77
CA ALA A 40 22.95 -6.49 -16.80
C ALA A 40 22.33 -6.86 -15.44
N ILE A 41 21.34 -6.07 -14.96
CA ILE A 41 20.57 -6.40 -13.75
C ILE A 41 19.80 -7.71 -13.92
N SER A 42 19.17 -7.91 -15.08
CA SER A 42 18.43 -9.14 -15.39
C SER A 42 19.34 -10.38 -15.37
N LYS A 43 20.59 -10.23 -15.82
CA LYS A 43 21.61 -11.29 -15.82
C LYS A 43 22.42 -11.39 -14.52
N SER A 44 22.15 -10.53 -13.54
CA SER A 44 22.89 -10.45 -12.27
C SER A 44 24.40 -10.16 -12.44
N GLU A 45 24.77 -9.40 -13.49
CA GLU A 45 26.15 -9.06 -13.84
C GLU A 45 26.65 -7.82 -13.06
N TYR A 46 26.98 -8.00 -11.78
CA TYR A 46 27.37 -6.89 -10.88
C TYR A 46 28.45 -5.96 -11.45
N LEU A 47 29.51 -6.50 -12.06
CA LEU A 47 30.59 -5.68 -12.62
C LEU A 47 30.12 -4.80 -13.78
N GLU A 48 29.23 -5.31 -14.64
CA GLU A 48 28.69 -4.55 -15.77
C GLU A 48 27.71 -3.47 -15.27
N VAL A 49 26.89 -3.77 -14.25
CA VAL A 49 26.04 -2.77 -13.58
C VAL A 49 26.86 -1.59 -13.09
N LYS A 50 27.97 -1.83 -12.38
CA LYS A 50 28.85 -0.76 -11.88
C LYS A 50 29.42 0.08 -13.00
N LYS A 51 29.90 -0.58 -14.06
CA LYS A 51 30.48 0.07 -15.23
C LYS A 51 29.46 0.98 -15.92
N LEU A 52 28.23 0.50 -16.12
CA LEU A 52 27.17 1.25 -16.79
C LEU A 52 26.72 2.47 -15.97
N ILE A 53 26.59 2.34 -14.65
CA ILE A 53 26.28 3.48 -13.76
C ILE A 53 27.39 4.52 -13.81
N LYS A 54 28.66 4.11 -13.76
CA LYS A 54 29.81 5.02 -13.92
C LYS A 54 29.87 5.70 -15.28
N GLN A 55 29.31 5.08 -16.32
CA GLN A 55 29.17 5.66 -17.67
C GLN A 55 27.96 6.59 -17.81
N GLY A 56 27.16 6.78 -16.75
CA GLY A 56 26.03 7.72 -16.72
C GLY A 56 24.66 7.09 -16.91
N ALA A 57 24.51 5.76 -16.87
CA ALA A 57 23.20 5.13 -16.82
C ALA A 57 22.46 5.55 -15.52
N ASN A 58 21.21 5.99 -15.63
CA ASN A 58 20.46 6.52 -14.49
C ASN A 58 19.55 5.44 -13.89
N PRO A 59 19.87 4.90 -12.69
CA PRO A 59 19.11 3.79 -12.09
C PRO A 59 17.68 4.17 -11.66
N ASN A 60 17.36 5.47 -11.59
CA ASN A 60 16.04 5.96 -11.21
C ASN A 60 15.06 6.02 -12.39
N ILE A 61 15.54 5.96 -13.64
CA ILE A 61 14.67 5.98 -14.83
C ILE A 61 14.04 4.59 -14.99
N PRO A 62 12.70 4.46 -14.89
CA PRO A 62 12.07 3.16 -14.96
C PRO A 62 12.13 2.54 -16.36
N ASP A 63 12.06 1.21 -16.41
CA ASP A 63 11.90 0.44 -17.64
C ASP A 63 10.48 0.58 -18.24
N ARG A 64 10.21 -0.17 -19.32
CA ARG A 64 8.89 -0.19 -19.98
C ARG A 64 7.76 -0.72 -19.09
N ASN A 65 8.07 -1.50 -18.07
CA ASN A 65 7.14 -2.02 -17.07
C ASN A 65 7.01 -1.08 -15.86
N ARG A 66 7.57 0.13 -15.96
CA ARG A 66 7.65 1.14 -14.91
C ARG A 66 8.51 0.71 -13.71
N GLU A 67 9.31 -0.34 -13.81
CA GLU A 67 10.20 -0.84 -12.75
C GLU A 67 11.54 -0.09 -12.76
N THR A 68 12.05 0.26 -11.59
CA THR A 68 13.38 0.89 -11.43
C THR A 68 14.45 -0.18 -11.26
N ALA A 69 15.73 0.20 -11.36
CA ALA A 69 16.84 -0.72 -11.10
C ALA A 69 16.72 -1.38 -9.72
N LEU A 70 16.44 -0.58 -8.67
CA LEU A 70 16.23 -1.09 -7.31
C LEU A 70 15.04 -2.05 -7.23
N SER A 71 13.88 -1.70 -7.79
CA SER A 71 12.70 -2.56 -7.69
C SER A 71 12.81 -3.86 -8.48
N LEU A 72 13.68 -3.95 -9.48
CA LEU A 72 14.01 -5.23 -10.13
C LEU A 72 14.95 -6.09 -9.28
N LEU A 73 15.98 -5.48 -8.68
CA LEU A 73 16.94 -6.18 -7.83
C LEU A 73 16.27 -6.84 -6.62
N VAL A 74 15.18 -6.26 -6.10
CA VAL A 74 14.39 -6.87 -5.02
C VAL A 74 13.90 -8.29 -5.36
N LYS A 75 13.67 -8.62 -6.65
CA LYS A 75 13.25 -9.97 -7.07
C LYS A 75 14.40 -10.98 -7.02
N LYS A 76 15.66 -10.53 -7.04
CA LYS A 76 16.86 -11.38 -7.07
C LYS A 76 17.16 -12.03 -5.70
N PRO A 77 17.97 -13.11 -5.66
CA PRO A 77 18.54 -13.62 -4.42
C PRO A 77 19.26 -12.51 -3.66
N ILE A 78 19.25 -12.58 -2.32
CA ILE A 78 19.72 -11.48 -1.47
C ILE A 78 21.21 -11.18 -1.70
N ASP A 79 22.02 -12.22 -1.90
CA ASP A 79 23.47 -12.13 -2.13
C ASP A 79 23.82 -11.44 -3.46
N GLU A 80 22.94 -11.56 -4.45
CA GLU A 80 23.07 -10.86 -5.74
C GLU A 80 22.51 -9.43 -5.67
N ALA A 81 21.43 -9.24 -4.93
CA ALA A 81 20.70 -7.99 -4.84
C ALA A 81 21.47 -6.93 -4.05
N LEU A 82 21.93 -7.27 -2.84
CA LEU A 82 22.50 -6.30 -1.90
C LEU A 82 23.72 -5.54 -2.46
N PRO A 83 24.73 -6.19 -3.09
CA PRO A 83 25.88 -5.46 -3.64
C PRO A 83 25.48 -4.46 -4.73
N ASN A 84 24.50 -4.82 -5.58
CA ASN A 84 24.00 -3.93 -6.63
C ASN A 84 23.19 -2.77 -6.03
N ILE A 85 22.32 -3.05 -5.07
CA ILE A 85 21.48 -2.04 -4.40
C ILE A 85 22.35 -1.04 -3.64
N ASP A 86 23.30 -1.52 -2.83
CA ASP A 86 24.27 -0.69 -2.11
C ASP A 86 25.05 0.23 -3.06
N PHE A 87 25.57 -0.32 -4.15
CA PHE A 87 26.30 0.46 -5.13
C PHE A 87 25.42 1.51 -5.82
N ILE A 88 24.19 1.15 -6.20
CA ILE A 88 23.23 2.08 -6.84
C ILE A 88 22.91 3.25 -5.89
N LEU A 89 22.59 2.97 -4.62
CA LEU A 89 22.24 3.99 -3.63
C LEU A 89 23.40 4.95 -3.37
N LYS A 90 24.64 4.42 -3.27
CA LYS A 90 25.87 5.25 -3.15
C LYS A 90 26.18 6.11 -4.38
N ASN A 91 25.56 5.82 -5.53
CA ASN A 91 25.78 6.54 -6.79
C ASN A 91 24.50 7.26 -7.27
N GLY A 92 23.69 7.77 -6.34
CA GLY A 92 22.54 8.64 -6.64
C GLY A 92 21.25 7.92 -7.04
N GLY A 93 21.22 6.58 -6.94
CA GLY A 93 19.97 5.83 -6.96
C GLY A 93 19.15 6.09 -5.70
N THR A 94 17.83 6.03 -5.81
CA THR A 94 16.89 6.24 -4.71
C THR A 94 15.69 5.30 -4.84
N ASP A 95 15.03 4.98 -3.73
CA ASP A 95 13.79 4.19 -3.75
C ASP A 95 12.60 5.07 -4.14
N ILE A 96 12.51 5.37 -5.44
CA ILE A 96 11.46 6.23 -5.99
C ILE A 96 10.08 5.69 -5.59
N ASN A 97 9.33 6.51 -4.84
CA ASN A 97 7.98 6.19 -4.36
C ASN A 97 7.91 4.90 -3.53
N ASN A 98 8.98 4.53 -2.82
CA ASN A 98 9.08 3.29 -2.04
C ASN A 98 8.87 2.01 -2.84
N LYS A 99 9.04 2.03 -4.17
CA LYS A 99 8.67 0.90 -5.02
C LYS A 99 9.49 -0.36 -4.70
N ALA A 100 10.78 -0.21 -4.38
CA ALA A 100 11.62 -1.31 -3.94
C ALA A 100 11.18 -1.81 -2.55
N LEU A 101 10.95 -0.89 -1.59
CA LEU A 101 10.50 -1.25 -0.24
C LEU A 101 9.17 -2.01 -0.27
N HIS A 102 8.17 -1.54 -1.02
CA HIS A 102 6.90 -2.23 -1.19
C HIS A 102 7.06 -3.67 -1.64
N LYS A 103 7.94 -3.87 -2.62
CA LYS A 103 8.16 -5.18 -3.20
C LYS A 103 8.93 -6.10 -2.26
N ALA A 104 9.87 -5.54 -1.49
CA ALA A 104 10.58 -6.30 -0.46
C ALA A 104 9.62 -6.76 0.64
N VAL A 105 8.67 -5.89 1.02
CA VAL A 105 7.57 -6.20 1.94
C VAL A 105 6.66 -7.30 1.39
N GLN A 106 6.20 -7.20 0.14
CA GLN A 106 5.35 -8.22 -0.49
C GLN A 106 6.01 -9.59 -0.57
N LEU A 107 7.33 -9.63 -0.73
CA LEU A 107 8.12 -10.85 -0.80
C LEU A 107 8.62 -11.31 0.58
N GLY A 108 8.32 -10.59 1.67
CA GLY A 108 8.76 -10.90 3.02
C GLY A 108 10.27 -10.88 3.24
N LYS A 109 11.02 -10.13 2.43
CA LYS A 109 12.49 -10.07 2.49
C LYS A 109 12.96 -9.12 3.60
N ILE A 110 12.81 -9.53 4.86
CA ILE A 110 13.16 -8.74 6.06
C ILE A 110 14.56 -8.08 5.98
N PRO A 111 15.65 -8.78 5.62
CA PRO A 111 16.97 -8.15 5.53
C PRO A 111 17.02 -7.00 4.52
N LEU A 112 16.26 -7.13 3.43
CA LEU A 112 16.21 -6.11 2.39
C LEU A 112 15.30 -4.93 2.79
N ILE A 113 14.24 -5.19 3.54
CA ILE A 113 13.40 -4.14 4.15
C ILE A 113 14.27 -3.26 5.05
N ASP A 114 15.06 -3.87 5.94
CA ASP A 114 15.95 -3.15 6.84
C ASP A 114 16.98 -2.33 6.09
N PHE A 115 17.65 -2.94 5.12
CA PHE A 115 18.65 -2.27 4.30
C PHE A 115 18.06 -1.05 3.55
N LEU A 116 16.87 -1.19 2.96
CA LEU A 116 16.22 -0.09 2.24
C LEU A 116 15.79 1.05 3.17
N LEU A 117 15.25 0.73 4.36
CA LEU A 117 14.89 1.73 5.36
C LEU A 117 16.11 2.49 5.89
N GLU A 118 17.21 1.79 6.16
CA GLU A 118 18.48 2.40 6.58
C GLU A 118 19.09 3.31 5.53
N ASN A 119 18.77 3.07 4.24
CA ASN A 119 19.24 3.87 3.11
C ASN A 119 18.17 4.81 2.53
N GLY A 120 17.20 5.22 3.35
CA GLY A 120 16.34 6.37 3.06
C GLY A 120 14.99 6.05 2.43
N SER A 121 14.58 4.78 2.28
CA SER A 121 13.18 4.47 2.00
C SER A 121 12.29 4.96 3.15
N GLU A 122 11.12 5.51 2.82
CA GLU A 122 10.26 6.17 3.81
C GLU A 122 9.37 5.14 4.53
N ILE A 123 9.49 4.99 5.85
CA ILE A 123 8.61 4.10 6.62
C ILE A 123 7.17 4.65 6.75
N ASN A 124 7.01 5.97 6.69
CA ASN A 124 5.74 6.70 6.84
C ASN A 124 5.59 7.80 5.78
N PRO A 125 5.46 7.45 4.49
CA PRO A 125 5.41 8.43 3.41
C PRO A 125 4.13 9.25 3.43
N LYS A 126 4.18 10.45 2.84
CA LYS A 126 3.01 11.34 2.77
C LYS A 126 1.88 10.81 1.89
N LYS A 127 2.21 10.04 0.85
CA LYS A 127 1.22 9.49 -0.07
C LYS A 127 0.81 8.11 0.41
N ASP A 128 -0.46 7.99 0.73
CA ASP A 128 -1.15 6.77 1.16
C ASP A 128 -0.78 5.51 0.35
N SER A 129 -0.79 5.62 -0.99
CA SER A 129 -0.46 4.50 -1.88
C SER A 129 0.97 3.97 -1.73
N HIS A 130 1.85 4.72 -1.06
CA HIS A 130 3.25 4.36 -0.85
C HIS A 130 3.53 3.81 0.57
N HIS A 131 2.53 3.65 1.42
CA HIS A 131 2.73 3.22 2.80
C HIS A 131 3.10 1.72 2.89
N PRO A 132 4.25 1.32 3.46
CA PRO A 132 4.71 -0.08 3.45
C PRO A 132 3.72 -1.08 4.07
N LEU A 133 3.03 -0.70 5.15
CA LEU A 133 2.00 -1.52 5.80
C LEU A 133 0.90 -2.02 4.85
N LEU A 134 0.54 -1.26 3.80
CA LEU A 134 -0.47 -1.69 2.81
C LEU A 134 -0.08 -3.03 2.16
N SER A 135 1.22 -3.23 1.93
CA SER A 135 1.78 -4.43 1.30
C SER A 135 2.00 -5.59 2.28
N ALA A 136 1.98 -5.32 3.60
CA ALA A 136 2.25 -6.32 4.64
C ALA A 136 0.97 -6.96 5.20
N THR A 137 -0.23 -6.56 4.74
CA THR A 137 -1.52 -7.02 5.28
C THR A 137 -1.77 -8.53 5.16
N LYS A 138 -0.94 -9.26 4.41
CA LYS A 138 -1.02 -10.72 4.27
C LYS A 138 0.02 -11.48 5.10
N ASP A 139 0.97 -10.79 5.71
CA ASP A 139 2.06 -11.40 6.46
C ASP A 139 2.23 -10.67 7.81
N LEU A 140 1.77 -11.32 8.88
CA LEU A 140 1.83 -10.77 10.23
C LEU A 140 3.26 -10.50 10.70
N GLN A 141 4.24 -11.31 10.30
CA GLN A 141 5.62 -11.15 10.75
C GLN A 141 6.24 -9.91 10.10
N VAL A 142 6.05 -9.75 8.79
CA VAL A 142 6.49 -8.55 8.07
C VAL A 142 5.77 -7.31 8.57
N PHE A 143 4.47 -7.42 8.87
CA PHE A 143 3.68 -6.31 9.42
C PHE A 143 4.22 -5.87 10.79
N LYS A 144 4.43 -6.82 11.71
CA LYS A 144 5.03 -6.57 13.03
C LYS A 144 6.42 -5.95 12.91
N HIS A 145 7.22 -6.43 11.96
CA HIS A 145 8.55 -5.90 11.69
C HIS A 145 8.53 -4.45 11.22
N LEU A 146 7.63 -4.09 10.30
CA LEU A 146 7.48 -2.69 9.88
C LEU A 146 7.03 -1.79 11.05
N VAL A 147 6.11 -2.27 11.89
CA VAL A 147 5.68 -1.55 13.10
C VAL A 147 6.84 -1.37 14.07
N SER A 148 7.70 -2.38 14.26
CA SER A 148 8.90 -2.26 15.12
C SER A 148 9.93 -1.28 14.56
N LYS A 149 9.95 -1.07 13.24
CA LYS A 149 10.74 -0.01 12.57
C LYS A 149 10.06 1.36 12.56
N GLY A 150 8.92 1.51 13.23
CA GLY A 150 8.23 2.79 13.41
C GLY A 150 7.14 3.10 12.38
N ALA A 151 6.64 2.10 11.64
CA ALA A 151 5.46 2.28 10.78
C ALA A 151 4.24 2.65 11.62
N ASN A 152 3.57 3.73 11.24
CA ASN A 152 2.46 4.30 11.98
C ASN A 152 1.12 3.83 11.42
N ILE A 153 0.40 3.02 12.20
CA ILE A 153 -0.91 2.47 11.81
C ILE A 153 -1.96 3.57 11.53
N HIS A 154 -1.87 4.73 12.17
CA HIS A 154 -2.80 5.85 11.98
C HIS A 154 -2.56 6.63 10.69
N LYS A 155 -1.38 6.46 10.07
CA LYS A 155 -1.07 6.97 8.73
C LYS A 155 -1.37 5.93 7.65
N CYS A 156 -1.90 4.77 8.04
CA CYS A 156 -2.29 3.74 7.10
C CYS A 156 -3.59 4.15 6.39
N PRO A 157 -3.66 4.02 5.04
CA PRO A 157 -4.83 4.45 4.27
C PRO A 157 -6.10 3.67 4.67
N ILE A 158 -7.26 4.31 4.52
CA ILE A 158 -8.58 3.69 4.80
C ILE A 158 -8.77 2.36 4.03
N TYR A 159 -8.33 2.29 2.78
CA TYR A 159 -8.41 1.07 1.97
C TYR A 159 -7.64 -0.11 2.60
N SER A 160 -6.54 0.17 3.30
CA SER A 160 -5.78 -0.84 4.04
C SER A 160 -6.53 -1.31 5.28
N LEU A 161 -7.30 -0.44 5.93
CA LEU A 161 -8.15 -0.82 7.07
C LEU A 161 -9.11 -1.94 6.65
N PHE A 162 -9.74 -1.82 5.48
CA PHE A 162 -10.64 -2.85 4.98
C PHE A 162 -9.92 -4.18 4.75
N HIS A 163 -8.72 -4.16 4.17
CA HIS A 163 -7.92 -5.38 3.97
C HIS A 163 -7.49 -6.03 5.29
N ILE A 164 -7.08 -5.23 6.28
CA ILE A 164 -6.74 -5.72 7.62
C ILE A 164 -7.97 -6.35 8.29
N ILE A 165 -9.13 -5.70 8.19
CA ILE A 165 -10.37 -6.17 8.82
C ILE A 165 -10.90 -7.42 8.12
N GLN A 166 -10.88 -7.48 6.79
CA GLN A 166 -11.33 -8.64 6.02
C GLN A 166 -10.31 -9.76 5.92
N GLY A 167 -9.03 -9.50 6.23
CA GLY A 167 -7.92 -10.45 6.17
C GLY A 167 -7.80 -11.36 7.39
N ASP A 168 -6.56 -11.69 7.74
CA ASP A 168 -6.23 -12.61 8.82
C ASP A 168 -6.64 -12.08 10.21
N ILE A 169 -7.18 -12.96 11.06
CA ILE A 169 -7.68 -12.59 12.40
C ILE A 169 -6.53 -12.20 13.33
N SER A 170 -5.37 -12.86 13.22
CA SER A 170 -4.22 -12.56 14.06
C SER A 170 -3.64 -11.17 13.72
N LEU A 171 -3.59 -10.85 12.43
CA LEU A 171 -3.27 -9.50 11.95
C LEU A 171 -4.28 -8.46 12.42
N LEU A 172 -5.59 -8.73 12.30
CA LEU A 172 -6.63 -7.82 12.79
C LEU A 172 -6.47 -7.54 14.30
N LYS A 173 -6.35 -8.58 15.13
CA LYS A 173 -6.14 -8.43 16.57
C LYS A 173 -4.88 -7.63 16.88
N TYR A 174 -3.79 -7.91 16.19
CA TYR A 174 -2.55 -7.16 16.38
C TYR A 174 -2.71 -5.68 15.99
N ALA A 175 -3.29 -5.40 14.82
CA ALA A 175 -3.53 -4.04 14.36
C ALA A 175 -4.43 -3.25 15.34
N LEU A 176 -5.51 -3.87 15.83
CA LEU A 176 -6.36 -3.27 16.86
C LEU A 176 -5.59 -3.00 18.16
N SER A 177 -4.74 -3.93 18.60
CA SER A 177 -3.93 -3.76 19.81
C SER A 177 -2.91 -2.61 19.74
N ILE A 178 -2.50 -2.20 18.53
CA ILE A 178 -1.60 -1.07 18.30
C ILE A 178 -2.35 0.22 17.90
N GLY A 179 -3.68 0.24 18.02
CA GLY A 179 -4.49 1.45 17.84
C GLY A 179 -5.17 1.62 16.48
N LEU A 180 -5.36 0.55 15.69
CA LEU A 180 -6.19 0.61 14.48
C LEU A 180 -7.60 1.11 14.81
N ASN A 181 -7.95 2.31 14.34
CA ASN A 181 -9.30 2.84 14.48
C ASN A 181 -10.19 2.31 13.36
N THR A 182 -11.25 1.59 13.73
CA THR A 182 -12.22 1.01 12.78
C THR A 182 -13.51 1.82 12.69
N ASN A 183 -13.67 2.85 13.53
CA ASN A 183 -14.84 3.71 13.49
C ASN A 183 -14.80 4.59 12.23
N GLY A 184 -15.86 4.50 11.42
CA GLY A 184 -15.94 5.17 10.12
C GLY A 184 -15.36 4.35 8.96
N ALA A 185 -14.79 3.16 9.23
CA ALA A 185 -14.40 2.26 8.16
C ALA A 185 -15.64 1.72 7.43
N GLU A 186 -15.59 1.75 6.10
CA GLU A 186 -16.66 1.32 5.21
C GLU A 186 -16.11 0.57 4.00
N ASP A 187 -16.97 -0.18 3.32
CA ASP A 187 -16.65 -0.74 2.01
C ASP A 187 -16.86 0.28 0.88
N ASP A 188 -16.59 -0.16 -0.35
CA ASP A 188 -16.73 0.66 -1.56
C ASP A 188 -18.17 1.14 -1.82
N TYR A 189 -19.17 0.58 -1.12
CA TYR A 189 -20.58 0.98 -1.18
C TYR A 189 -21.01 1.88 -0.01
N GLY A 190 -20.06 2.30 0.84
CA GLY A 190 -20.34 3.12 2.02
C GLY A 190 -21.04 2.38 3.15
N ARG A 191 -21.00 1.03 3.18
CA ARG A 191 -21.57 0.24 4.27
C ARG A 191 -20.56 0.18 5.42
N PRO A 192 -20.93 0.58 6.65
CA PRO A 192 -20.02 0.52 7.79
C PRO A 192 -19.55 -0.91 8.04
N ILE A 193 -18.27 -1.08 8.37
CA ILE A 193 -17.62 -2.38 8.45
C ILE A 193 -18.31 -3.36 9.41
N VAL A 194 -18.90 -2.85 10.50
CA VAL A 194 -19.65 -3.65 11.49
C VAL A 194 -20.85 -4.39 10.88
N HIS A 195 -21.42 -3.91 9.77
CA HIS A 195 -22.56 -4.56 9.10
C HIS A 195 -22.18 -5.69 8.14
N ILE A 196 -20.91 -5.80 7.75
CA ILE A 196 -20.47 -6.66 6.65
C ILE A 196 -19.41 -7.69 7.05
N VAL A 197 -18.86 -7.60 8.27
CA VAL A 197 -17.90 -8.59 8.79
C VAL A 197 -18.60 -9.88 9.26
N SER A 198 -17.82 -10.96 9.35
CA SER A 198 -18.27 -12.20 9.98
C SER A 198 -18.61 -11.99 11.47
N PHE A 199 -19.39 -12.90 12.06
CA PHE A 199 -19.74 -12.84 13.49
C PHE A 199 -18.49 -12.79 14.40
N GLU A 200 -17.49 -13.63 14.11
CA GLU A 200 -16.24 -13.67 14.88
C GLU A 200 -15.49 -12.33 14.83
N LYS A 201 -15.38 -11.74 13.64
CA LYS A 201 -14.72 -10.44 13.47
C LYS A 201 -15.53 -9.30 14.07
N LEU A 202 -16.86 -9.36 14.00
CA LEU A 202 -17.73 -8.41 14.70
C LEU A 202 -17.45 -8.43 16.20
N GLU A 203 -17.40 -9.61 16.81
CA GLU A 203 -17.07 -9.72 18.22
C GLU A 203 -15.70 -9.12 18.55
N ILE A 204 -14.67 -9.43 17.76
CA ILE A 204 -13.33 -8.84 17.93
C ILE A 204 -13.39 -7.30 17.80
N LEU A 205 -14.03 -6.76 16.77
CA LEU A 205 -14.12 -5.31 16.59
C LEU A 205 -14.81 -4.64 17.78
N LEU A 206 -15.90 -5.22 18.29
CA LEU A 206 -16.62 -4.70 19.46
C LEU A 206 -15.79 -4.80 20.74
N GLN A 207 -15.03 -5.89 20.94
CA GLN A 207 -14.08 -6.03 22.06
C GLN A 207 -13.03 -4.91 22.08
N TYR A 208 -12.61 -4.44 20.90
CA TYR A 208 -11.63 -3.36 20.74
C TYR A 208 -12.29 -1.98 20.53
N GLY A 209 -13.56 -1.81 20.90
CA GLY A 209 -14.21 -0.50 20.98
C GLY A 209 -14.81 0.05 19.68
N ALA A 210 -15.10 -0.81 18.70
CA ALA A 210 -15.92 -0.39 17.55
C ALA A 210 -17.32 0.05 18.01
N LYS A 211 -17.84 1.12 17.42
CA LYS A 211 -19.20 1.62 17.71
C LYS A 211 -20.24 0.63 17.18
N VAL A 212 -21.10 0.14 18.07
CA VAL A 212 -22.11 -0.89 17.77
C VAL A 212 -23.32 -0.35 17.01
N ASP A 213 -23.73 0.89 17.29
CA ASP A 213 -24.98 1.50 16.78
C ASP A 213 -24.78 2.35 15.51
N ILE A 214 -23.77 2.04 14.69
CA ILE A 214 -23.60 2.75 13.42
C ILE A 214 -24.75 2.31 12.49
N PRO A 215 -25.61 3.22 11.99
CA PRO A 215 -26.66 2.84 11.05
C PRO A 215 -26.09 2.60 9.66
N LEU A 216 -26.78 1.79 8.86
CA LEU A 216 -26.53 1.73 7.42
C LEU A 216 -26.76 3.11 6.82
N LYS A 217 -25.82 3.56 5.96
CA LYS A 217 -25.98 4.73 5.10
C LYS A 217 -26.99 4.43 3.97
N SER A 218 -28.24 4.23 4.35
CA SER A 218 -29.37 3.96 3.46
C SER A 218 -30.57 4.79 3.90
N GLN A 219 -31.59 4.89 3.03
CA GLN A 219 -32.82 5.62 3.34
C GLN A 219 -33.56 5.11 4.60
N TYR A 220 -33.25 3.91 5.07
CA TYR A 220 -33.92 3.29 6.22
C TYR A 220 -33.27 3.58 7.57
N ASN A 221 -32.04 4.10 7.61
CA ASN A 221 -31.31 4.41 8.86
C ASN A 221 -31.28 3.25 9.90
N ARG A 222 -31.21 1.99 9.42
CA ARG A 222 -31.25 0.80 10.29
C ARG A 222 -29.89 0.50 10.92
N THR A 223 -29.87 0.30 12.23
CA THR A 223 -28.70 -0.20 12.96
C THR A 223 -28.49 -1.71 12.74
N LEU A 224 -27.32 -2.21 13.13
CA LEU A 224 -27.01 -3.64 13.02
C LEU A 224 -27.97 -4.51 13.86
N LEU A 225 -28.51 -3.95 14.94
CA LEU A 225 -29.49 -4.63 15.78
C LEU A 225 -30.85 -4.81 15.08
N HIS A 226 -31.30 -3.86 14.25
CA HIS A 226 -32.50 -4.03 13.42
C HIS A 226 -32.34 -5.20 12.46
N ARG A 227 -31.18 -5.29 11.81
CA ARG A 227 -30.88 -6.38 10.88
C ARG A 227 -30.79 -7.72 11.59
N ALA A 228 -30.12 -7.79 12.75
CA ALA A 228 -30.04 -9.00 13.54
C ALA A 228 -31.42 -9.48 14.03
N ALA A 229 -32.31 -8.54 14.35
CA ALA A 229 -33.69 -8.83 14.70
C ALA A 229 -34.50 -9.37 13.51
N PHE A 230 -34.42 -8.70 12.35
CA PHE A 230 -35.09 -9.14 11.13
C PHE A 230 -34.63 -10.53 10.65
N GLU A 231 -33.33 -10.83 10.77
CA GLU A 231 -32.76 -12.14 10.45
C GLU A 231 -33.06 -13.21 11.51
N ASP A 232 -33.80 -12.86 12.58
CA ASP A 232 -34.06 -13.69 13.77
C ASP A 232 -32.80 -14.41 14.28
N ASN A 233 -31.71 -13.64 14.44
CA ASN A 233 -30.41 -14.16 14.84
C ASN A 233 -30.12 -13.85 16.32
N PRO A 234 -30.56 -14.72 17.26
CA PRO A 234 -30.46 -14.47 18.69
C PRO A 234 -29.02 -14.41 19.18
N LYS A 235 -28.09 -15.13 18.52
CA LYS A 235 -26.65 -15.06 18.83
C LYS A 235 -26.09 -13.67 18.54
N ARG A 236 -26.40 -13.10 17.37
CA ARG A 236 -25.97 -11.74 17.01
C ARG A 236 -26.65 -10.70 17.89
N VAL A 237 -27.95 -10.85 18.20
CA VAL A 237 -28.63 -9.95 19.13
C VAL A 237 -28.00 -9.94 20.52
N ARG A 238 -27.71 -11.12 21.10
CA ARG A 238 -27.00 -11.21 22.39
C ARG A 238 -25.64 -10.52 22.35
N LEU A 239 -24.87 -10.73 21.29
CA LEU A 239 -23.57 -10.07 21.10
C LEU A 239 -23.71 -8.54 21.07
N LEU A 240 -24.63 -8.03 20.27
CA LEU A 240 -24.83 -6.57 20.13
C LEU A 240 -25.30 -5.93 21.43
N LEU A 241 -26.26 -6.53 22.14
CA LEU A 241 -26.73 -6.05 23.44
C LEU A 241 -25.61 -6.08 24.49
N LYS A 242 -24.78 -7.12 24.50
CA LYS A 242 -23.60 -7.22 25.39
C LYS A 242 -22.66 -6.03 25.23
N TYR A 243 -22.52 -5.50 24.01
CA TYR A 243 -21.69 -4.32 23.71
C TYR A 243 -22.48 -3.01 23.63
N GLY A 244 -23.68 -2.97 24.23
CA GLY A 244 -24.41 -1.73 24.47
C GLY A 244 -25.26 -1.23 23.29
N ALA A 245 -25.64 -2.10 22.35
CA ALA A 245 -26.52 -1.70 21.26
C ALA A 245 -27.87 -1.18 21.78
N ASN A 246 -28.31 -0.05 21.25
CA ASN A 246 -29.57 0.57 21.63
C ASN A 246 -30.76 -0.25 21.08
N LYS A 247 -31.36 -1.07 21.95
CA LYS A 247 -32.57 -1.85 21.64
C LYS A 247 -33.80 -1.03 21.27
N ASN A 248 -33.78 0.28 21.55
CA ASN A 248 -34.84 1.23 21.24
C ASN A 248 -34.45 2.21 20.10
N ALA A 249 -33.35 1.95 19.38
CA ALA A 249 -32.99 2.76 18.23
C ALA A 249 -34.13 2.75 17.20
N LYS A 250 -34.56 3.92 16.73
CA LYS A 250 -35.62 4.03 15.72
C LYS A 250 -35.00 4.15 14.33
N ASP A 251 -35.48 3.35 13.39
CA ASP A 251 -35.20 3.49 11.97
C ASP A 251 -36.01 4.64 11.34
N SER A 252 -35.87 4.88 10.04
CA SER A 252 -36.56 5.99 9.36
C SER A 252 -38.09 5.90 9.37
N PHE A 253 -38.66 4.72 9.65
CA PHE A 253 -40.11 4.52 9.79
C PHE A 253 -40.57 4.62 11.24
N GLY A 254 -39.66 4.92 12.17
CA GLY A 254 -39.94 4.93 13.60
C GLY A 254 -39.97 3.54 14.24
N TYR A 255 -39.61 2.49 13.49
CA TYR A 255 -39.59 1.13 14.01
C TYR A 255 -38.30 0.86 14.79
N ILE A 256 -38.43 0.12 15.90
CA ILE A 256 -37.32 -0.38 16.72
C ILE A 256 -36.98 -1.83 16.35
N PRO A 257 -35.79 -2.36 16.69
CA PRO A 257 -35.40 -3.74 16.38
C PRO A 257 -36.45 -4.78 16.80
N PHE A 258 -37.09 -4.59 17.95
CA PHE A 258 -38.13 -5.50 18.47
C PHE A 258 -39.26 -5.77 17.46
N GLN A 259 -39.65 -4.75 16.68
CA GLN A 259 -40.76 -4.86 15.73
C GLN A 259 -40.41 -5.69 14.49
N TYR A 260 -39.12 -5.94 14.24
CA TYR A 260 -38.65 -6.82 13.17
C TYR A 260 -38.37 -8.26 13.64
N ALA A 261 -38.37 -8.51 14.95
CA ALA A 261 -37.89 -9.74 15.55
C ALA A 261 -38.90 -10.90 15.47
N GLY A 262 -38.39 -12.13 15.33
CA GLY A 262 -39.14 -13.36 15.62
C GLY A 262 -39.34 -13.59 17.13
N GLU A 263 -40.10 -14.62 17.49
CA GLU A 263 -40.49 -14.88 18.88
C GLU A 263 -39.31 -15.11 19.83
N GLU A 264 -38.24 -15.79 19.40
CA GLU A 264 -37.05 -15.99 20.24
C GLU A 264 -36.32 -14.66 20.47
N THR A 265 -36.09 -13.91 19.39
CA THR A 265 -35.34 -12.66 19.46
C THR A 265 -36.11 -11.56 20.20
N LYS A 266 -37.44 -11.54 20.11
CA LYS A 266 -38.30 -10.64 20.91
C LYS A 266 -38.05 -10.79 22.40
N LYS A 267 -37.92 -12.03 22.90
CA LYS A 267 -37.64 -12.29 24.33
C LYS A 267 -36.33 -11.63 24.75
N LEU A 268 -35.30 -11.68 23.89
CA LEU A 268 -34.00 -11.07 24.17
C LEU A 268 -34.04 -9.54 24.19
N LEU A 269 -34.88 -8.94 23.34
CA LEU A 269 -35.03 -7.49 23.25
C LEU A 269 -35.96 -6.92 24.34
N GLN A 270 -36.73 -7.77 25.01
CA GLN A 270 -37.59 -7.38 26.14
C GLN A 270 -36.83 -7.31 27.46
N LEU A 271 -35.79 -8.13 27.64
CA LEU A 271 -34.86 -8.08 28.78
C LEU A 271 -34.07 -6.76 28.79
#